data_AF-A0A7S2CF99-F1
#
_entry.id   AF-A0A7S2CF99-F1
#
_cell.length_a   1.000
_cell.length_b   1.000
_cell.length_c   1.000
_cell.angle_alpha   90.00
_cell.angle_beta   90.00
_cell.angle_gamma   90.00
#
_symmetry.space_group_name_H-M   'P 1'
#
loop_
_entity.id
_entity.type
_entity.pdbx_description
1 polymer ?
#
loop_
_entity_poly.entity_id
_entity_poly.type
_entity_poly.pdbx_seq_one_letter_code
_entity_poly.pdbx_strand_id
1 'polypeptide(L)'
;NTRGEAFYWLFTEKVLMTLSQPDHIWPSRMPGGHARDFLKALLVYDPSRRVPMMPGGMERIRENPWFKDFCWPELQSGKMEAPYQPPSWDPLSTSTNDNFFVSDLVAATDPEAIYISDGTGWDADF
;
A
#
# COMPACT_ATOMS: atom_id res chain seq x y z
N ASN A 1 -15.59 -6.39 13.29
CA ASN A 1 -14.53 -6.41 12.26
C ASN A 1 -14.07 -5.02 11.92
N THR A 2 -13.53 -4.33 12.93
CA THR A 2 -12.87 -3.04 12.76
C THR A 2 -11.46 -3.28 12.21
N ARG A 3 -10.93 -2.31 11.45
CA ARG A 3 -9.56 -2.36 10.88
C ARG A 3 -8.47 -2.72 11.91
N GLY A 4 -8.71 -2.47 13.20
CA GLY A 4 -7.79 -2.84 14.29
C GLY A 4 -7.68 -4.34 14.57
N GLU A 5 -8.75 -5.13 14.36
CA GLU A 5 -8.73 -6.58 14.61
C GLU A 5 -7.81 -7.33 13.63
N ALA A 6 -7.71 -6.87 12.38
CA ALA A 6 -6.84 -7.47 11.37
C ALA A 6 -5.34 -7.27 11.68
N PHE A 7 -4.96 -6.09 12.19
CA PHE A 7 -3.59 -5.83 12.64
C PHE A 7 -3.25 -6.58 13.93
N TYR A 8 -4.21 -6.71 14.84
CA TYR A 8 -4.02 -7.51 16.05
C TYR A 8 -3.74 -8.97 15.67
N TRP A 9 -4.58 -9.59 14.83
CA TRP A 9 -4.39 -10.95 14.30
C TRP A 9 -3.01 -11.20 13.66
N LEU A 10 -2.52 -10.27 12.84
CA LEU A 10 -1.22 -10.37 12.17
C LEU A 10 -0.04 -10.50 13.15
N PHE A 11 -0.11 -9.84 14.31
CA PHE A 11 0.95 -9.85 15.32
C PHE A 11 0.70 -10.83 16.48
N THR A 12 -0.55 -11.12 16.85
CA THR A 12 -0.87 -11.94 18.03
C THR A 12 -1.04 -13.43 17.74
N GLU A 13 -1.39 -13.83 16.52
CA GLU A 13 -1.63 -15.25 16.16
C GLU A 13 -0.40 -15.97 15.61
N LYS A 14 0.82 -15.45 15.84
CA LYS A 14 2.08 -16.03 15.34
C LYS A 14 2.11 -16.27 13.81
N VAL A 15 1.24 -15.61 13.04
CA VAL A 15 1.13 -15.80 11.58
C VAL A 15 2.48 -15.58 10.89
N LEU A 16 3.24 -14.56 11.30
CA LEU A 16 4.60 -14.32 10.78
C LEU A 16 5.58 -15.43 11.14
N MET A 17 5.42 -16.07 12.31
CA MET A 17 6.22 -17.24 12.70
C MET A 17 5.85 -18.46 11.86
N THR A 18 4.55 -18.67 11.58
CA THR A 18 4.05 -19.78 10.75
C THR A 18 4.45 -19.60 9.29
N LEU A 19 4.43 -18.37 8.76
CA LEU A 19 4.84 -18.07 7.38
C LEU A 19 6.30 -18.43 7.10
N SER A 20 7.15 -18.31 8.14
CA SER A 20 8.56 -18.67 8.07
C SER A 20 8.79 -20.18 8.09
N GLN A 21 7.78 -20.99 8.47
CA GLN A 21 7.92 -22.44 8.53
C GLN A 21 7.92 -23.08 7.13
N PRO A 22 8.64 -24.19 6.93
CA PRO A 22 8.68 -24.90 5.65
C PRO A 22 7.33 -25.55 5.27
N ASP A 23 6.49 -25.87 6.24
CA ASP A 23 5.17 -26.49 6.09
C ASP A 23 4.03 -25.46 5.92
N HIS A 24 4.36 -24.17 5.79
CA HIS A 24 3.34 -23.14 5.58
C HIS A 24 2.50 -23.41 4.32
N ILE A 25 1.18 -23.49 4.53
CA ILE A 25 0.21 -23.75 3.47
C ILE A 25 -0.17 -22.43 2.79
N TRP A 26 0.21 -22.27 1.54
CA TRP A 26 -0.15 -21.11 0.73
C TRP A 26 -1.53 -21.28 0.07
N PRO A 27 -2.29 -20.18 -0.14
CA PRO A 27 -3.51 -20.22 -0.94
C PRO A 27 -3.23 -20.80 -2.34
N SER A 28 -4.15 -21.60 -2.86
CA SER A 28 -3.97 -22.32 -4.14
C SER A 28 -3.71 -21.40 -5.34
N ARG A 29 -4.28 -20.18 -5.32
CA ARG A 29 -4.09 -19.17 -6.37
C ARG A 29 -2.79 -18.36 -6.22
N MET A 30 -2.05 -18.52 -5.13
CA MET A 30 -0.80 -17.80 -4.92
C MET A 30 0.29 -18.38 -5.83
N PRO A 31 0.93 -17.56 -6.69
CA PRO A 31 2.06 -18.01 -7.49
C PRO A 31 3.14 -18.64 -6.61
N GLY A 32 3.78 -19.71 -7.10
CA GLY A 32 4.92 -20.34 -6.45
C GLY A 32 6.23 -19.55 -6.61
N GLY A 33 7.33 -20.15 -6.13
CA GLY A 33 8.69 -19.65 -6.38
C GLY A 33 8.94 -18.25 -5.83
N HIS A 34 9.48 -17.37 -6.68
CA HIS A 34 9.98 -16.05 -6.30
C HIS A 34 8.95 -15.17 -5.56
N ALA A 35 7.65 -15.30 -5.85
CA ALA A 35 6.60 -14.55 -5.14
C ALA A 35 6.56 -14.90 -3.65
N ARG A 36 6.58 -16.20 -3.34
CA ARG A 36 6.50 -16.72 -1.97
C ARG A 36 7.79 -16.43 -1.21
N ASP A 37 8.93 -16.58 -1.89
CA ASP A 37 10.24 -16.28 -1.32
C ASP A 37 10.35 -14.79 -0.96
N PHE A 38 9.90 -13.91 -1.87
CA PHE A 38 9.86 -12.48 -1.62
C PHE A 38 8.96 -12.12 -0.44
N LEU A 39 7.75 -12.70 -0.37
CA LEU A 39 6.84 -12.48 0.76
C LEU A 39 7.43 -12.95 2.09
N LYS A 40 8.07 -14.13 2.15
CA LYS A 40 8.75 -14.62 3.35
C LYS A 40 9.86 -13.66 3.81
N ALA A 41 10.56 -13.03 2.86
CA ALA A 41 11.65 -12.12 3.15
C ALA A 41 11.17 -10.72 3.60
N LEU A 42 9.98 -10.29 3.17
CA LEU A 42 9.33 -9.06 3.65
C LEU A 42 8.62 -9.25 4.99
N LEU A 43 7.92 -10.37 5.16
CA LEU A 43 7.05 -10.65 6.29
C LEU A 43 7.77 -11.48 7.37
N VAL A 44 8.96 -11.00 7.75
CA VAL A 44 9.75 -11.58 8.83
C VAL A 44 9.24 -11.05 10.18
N TYR A 45 9.15 -11.94 11.17
CA TYR A 45 8.72 -11.61 12.54
C TYR A 45 9.56 -10.48 13.14
N ASP A 46 10.89 -10.60 13.07
CA ASP A 46 11.82 -9.56 13.48
C ASP A 46 11.90 -8.46 12.39
N PRO A 47 11.47 -7.21 12.69
CA PRO A 47 11.49 -6.12 11.72
C PRO A 47 12.88 -5.79 11.18
N SER A 48 13.93 -5.93 12.01
CA SER A 48 15.31 -5.62 11.62
C SER A 48 15.84 -6.57 10.54
N ARG A 49 15.22 -7.75 10.41
CA ARG A 49 15.56 -8.79 9.44
C ARG A 49 14.74 -8.72 8.16
N ARG A 50 13.79 -7.79 8.03
CA ARG A 50 13.05 -7.60 6.79
C ARG A 50 14.01 -7.11 5.71
N VAL A 51 13.82 -7.58 4.47
CA VAL A 51 14.69 -7.23 3.32
C VAL A 51 15.10 -5.75 3.23
N PRO A 52 14.18 -4.76 3.29
CA PRO A 52 14.57 -3.35 3.19
C PRO A 52 15.31 -2.79 4.40
N MET A 53 15.32 -3.50 5.53
CA MET A 53 16.01 -3.07 6.75
C MET A 53 17.45 -3.64 6.83
N MET A 54 17.77 -4.61 5.97
CA MET A 54 19.13 -5.16 5.88
C MET A 54 20.08 -4.20 5.15
N PRO A 55 21.41 -4.33 5.32
CA PRO A 55 22.39 -3.54 4.57
C PRO A 55 22.15 -3.64 3.04
N GLY A 56 22.09 -2.49 2.37
CA GLY A 56 21.66 -2.36 0.96
C GLY A 56 20.23 -1.86 0.79
N GLY A 57 19.42 -1.92 1.85
CA GLY A 57 18.12 -1.25 1.93
C GLY A 57 17.17 -1.60 0.79
N MET A 58 16.65 -0.56 0.12
CA MET A 58 15.72 -0.71 -1.00
C MET A 58 16.32 -1.39 -2.23
N GLU A 59 17.64 -1.39 -2.39
CA GLU A 59 18.27 -2.02 -3.55
C GLU A 59 18.04 -3.53 -3.55
N ARG A 60 17.99 -4.16 -2.37
CA ARG A 60 17.63 -5.57 -2.23
C ARG A 60 16.21 -5.91 -2.68
N ILE A 61 15.28 -4.94 -2.63
CA ILE A 61 13.94 -5.13 -3.17
C ILE A 61 14.01 -5.08 -4.70
N ARG A 62 14.75 -4.11 -5.26
CA ARG A 62 14.88 -3.96 -6.72
C ARG A 62 15.58 -5.14 -7.37
N GLU A 63 16.62 -5.66 -6.73
CA GLU A 63 17.42 -6.81 -7.17
C GLU A 63 16.73 -8.17 -6.91
N ASN A 64 15.55 -8.20 -6.27
CA ASN A 64 14.90 -9.46 -5.95
C ASN A 64 14.44 -10.19 -7.24
N PRO A 65 14.61 -11.52 -7.35
CA PRO A 65 14.17 -12.29 -8.52
C PRO A 65 12.68 -12.15 -8.87
N TRP A 66 11.85 -11.76 -7.91
CA TRP A 66 10.44 -11.45 -8.17
C TRP A 66 10.26 -10.27 -9.14
N PHE A 67 11.20 -9.31 -9.13
CA PHE A 67 11.20 -8.12 -9.99
C PHE A 67 12.18 -8.22 -11.17
N LYS A 68 12.64 -9.43 -11.53
CA LYS A 68 13.65 -9.62 -12.60
C LYS A 68 13.24 -9.00 -13.95
N ASP A 69 11.95 -8.99 -14.25
CA ASP A 69 11.38 -8.48 -15.51
C ASP A 69 10.72 -7.09 -15.31
N PHE A 70 10.98 -6.43 -14.18
CA PHE A 70 10.34 -5.16 -13.82
C PHE A 70 11.25 -3.95 -14.14
N CYS A 71 10.74 -3.00 -14.92
CA CYS A 71 11.49 -1.80 -15.31
C CYS A 71 11.31 -0.66 -14.29
N TRP A 72 12.15 -0.61 -13.26
CA TRP A 72 12.13 0.45 -12.24
C TRP A 72 12.24 1.89 -12.80
N PRO A 73 13.09 2.17 -13.81
CA PRO A 73 13.16 3.51 -14.41
C PRO A 73 11.88 3.96 -15.12
N GLU A 74 11.16 3.04 -15.77
CA GLU A 74 9.87 3.35 -16.39
C GLU A 74 8.77 3.62 -15.36
N LEU A 75 8.78 2.90 -14.24
CA LEU A 75 7.91 3.21 -13.11
C LEU A 75 8.21 4.62 -12.58
N GLN A 76 9.49 4.94 -12.34
CA GLN A 76 9.89 6.23 -11.77
C GLN A 76 9.58 7.40 -12.70
N SER A 77 9.67 7.19 -14.02
CA SER A 77 9.36 8.22 -15.03
C SER A 77 7.88 8.27 -15.41
N GLY A 78 7.02 7.41 -14.85
CA GLY A 78 5.59 7.34 -15.18
C GLY A 78 5.31 6.88 -16.61
N LYS A 79 6.24 6.17 -17.25
CA LYS A 79 6.11 5.66 -18.63
C LYS A 79 5.60 4.23 -18.69
N MET A 80 5.66 3.50 -17.57
CA MET A 80 5.14 2.15 -17.47
C MET A 80 3.61 2.17 -17.61
N GLU A 81 3.09 1.31 -18.49
CA GLU A 81 1.64 1.14 -18.64
C GLU A 81 1.05 0.53 -17.37
N ALA A 82 0.03 1.18 -16.80
CA ALA A 82 -0.66 0.66 -15.62
C ALA A 82 -1.51 -0.56 -16.00
N PRO A 83 -1.50 -1.64 -15.19
CA PRO A 83 -2.27 -2.85 -15.46
C PRO A 83 -3.79 -2.62 -15.39
N TYR A 84 -4.23 -1.53 -14.76
CA TYR A 84 -5.61 -1.12 -14.68
C TYR A 84 -5.68 0.39 -14.88
N GLN A 85 -6.47 0.82 -15.85
CA GLN A 85 -6.83 2.21 -16.04
C GLN A 85 -8.28 2.36 -15.59
N PRO A 86 -8.55 3.17 -14.55
CA PRO A 86 -9.92 3.42 -14.14
C PRO A 86 -10.70 4.07 -15.29
N PRO A 87 -12.00 3.81 -15.42
CA PRO A 87 -12.85 4.52 -16.36
C PRO A 87 -12.79 6.02 -16.09
N SER A 88 -13.09 6.83 -17.12
CA SER A 88 -13.03 8.29 -17.05
C SER A 88 -13.73 8.82 -15.80
N TRP A 89 -12.92 9.39 -14.92
CA TRP A 89 -13.36 10.05 -13.70
C TRP A 89 -13.89 11.43 -14.07
N ASP A 90 -15.15 11.72 -13.75
CA ASP A 90 -15.65 13.09 -13.67
C ASP A 90 -15.72 13.46 -12.17
N PRO A 91 -14.90 14.42 -11.69
CA PRO A 91 -14.87 14.78 -10.28
C PRO A 91 -16.19 15.39 -9.79
N LEU A 92 -17.07 15.80 -10.70
CA LEU A 92 -18.39 16.35 -10.40
C LEU A 92 -19.52 15.33 -10.58
N SER A 93 -19.24 14.13 -11.10
CA SER A 93 -20.26 13.11 -11.35
C SER A 93 -20.51 12.27 -10.08
N THR A 94 -21.63 12.50 -9.43
CA THR A 94 -22.05 11.80 -8.21
C THR A 94 -22.34 10.30 -8.43
N SER A 95 -22.53 9.86 -9.68
CA SER A 95 -22.96 8.49 -9.99
C SER A 95 -21.84 7.48 -10.23
N THR A 96 -20.58 7.93 -10.31
CA THR A 96 -19.42 7.07 -10.64
C THR A 96 -18.45 6.92 -9.45
N ASN A 97 -18.75 7.57 -8.33
CA ASN A 97 -17.83 7.80 -7.22
C ASN A 97 -18.04 6.84 -6.03
N ASP A 98 -18.47 5.60 -6.25
CA ASP A 98 -18.66 4.62 -5.17
C ASP A 98 -17.36 4.29 -4.38
N ASN A 99 -16.20 4.70 -4.90
CA ASN A 99 -14.89 4.44 -4.31
C ASN A 99 -14.28 5.61 -3.53
N PHE A 100 -14.89 6.80 -3.56
CA PHE A 100 -14.42 7.96 -2.79
C PHE A 100 -15.60 8.53 -2.02
N PHE A 101 -15.37 8.92 -0.76
CA PHE A 101 -16.35 9.55 0.13
C PHE A 101 -16.73 10.98 -0.36
N VAL A 102 -17.04 11.15 -1.64
CA VAL A 102 -17.42 12.44 -2.24
C VAL A 102 -18.70 12.95 -1.59
N SER A 103 -19.62 12.05 -1.22
CA SER A 103 -20.81 12.39 -0.45
C SER A 103 -20.47 13.02 0.90
N ASP A 104 -19.46 12.52 1.60
CA ASP A 104 -19.10 13.01 2.94
C ASP A 104 -18.31 14.32 2.87
N LEU A 105 -17.50 14.51 1.82
CA LEU A 105 -16.78 15.76 1.53
C LEU A 105 -17.73 16.90 1.17
N VAL A 106 -18.75 16.62 0.35
CA VAL A 106 -19.77 17.60 -0.05
C VAL A 106 -20.72 17.92 1.11
N ALA A 107 -21.04 16.94 1.96
CA ALA A 107 -21.87 17.18 3.16
C ALA A 107 -21.11 17.93 4.27
N ALA A 108 -19.78 17.80 4.34
CA ALA A 108 -18.93 18.48 5.32
C ALA A 108 -18.56 19.92 4.93
N THR A 109 -18.80 20.31 3.68
CA THR A 109 -18.56 21.68 3.21
C THR A 109 -19.84 22.50 3.43
N ASP A 110 -19.95 23.12 4.60
CA ASP A 110 -20.91 24.20 4.79
C ASP A 110 -20.51 25.37 3.88
N PRO A 111 -21.33 25.74 2.87
CA PRO A 111 -21.00 26.80 1.93
C PRO A 111 -20.90 28.18 2.60
N GLU A 112 -21.37 28.33 3.84
CA GLU A 112 -21.25 29.55 4.65
C GLU A 112 -20.13 29.45 5.71
N ALA A 113 -19.41 28.34 5.79
CA ALA A 113 -18.29 28.21 6.74
C ALA A 113 -17.19 29.21 6.39
N ILE A 114 -17.12 30.26 7.20
CA ILE A 114 -16.02 31.22 7.18
C ILE A 114 -14.76 30.47 7.61
N TYR A 115 -13.74 30.47 6.75
CA TYR A 115 -12.42 29.97 7.12
C TYR A 115 -11.87 30.79 8.30
N ILE A 116 -11.64 30.13 9.43
CA ILE A 116 -10.96 30.70 10.60
C ILE A 116 -9.55 30.13 10.61
N SER A 117 -8.55 30.99 10.37
CA SER A 117 -7.14 30.59 10.44
C SER A 117 -6.81 30.12 11.85
N ASP A 118 -6.13 28.97 11.95
CA ASP A 118 -5.63 28.43 13.21
C ASP A 118 -4.30 29.10 13.66
N GLY A 119 -3.82 30.08 12.91
CA GLY A 119 -2.61 30.83 13.20
C GLY A 119 -1.31 30.03 13.00
N THR A 120 -1.38 28.82 12.44
CA THR A 120 -0.19 27.99 12.18
C THR A 120 0.64 28.51 11.02
N GLY A 121 0.07 29.37 10.18
CA GLY A 121 0.76 30.02 9.06
C GLY A 121 1.27 29.05 8.01
N TRP A 122 0.69 27.85 7.90
CA TRP A 122 1.07 26.86 6.90
C TRP A 122 0.82 27.33 5.45
N ASP A 123 0.03 28.39 5.29
CA ASP A 123 -0.32 29.07 4.05
C ASP A 123 0.42 30.40 3.81
N ALA A 124 1.33 30.81 4.70
CA ALA A 124 1.95 32.14 4.65
C ALA A 124 2.87 32.38 3.45
N ASP A 125 3.39 31.32 2.83
CA ASP A 125 4.39 31.38 1.75
C ASP A 125 3.88 30.78 0.41
N PHE A 126 2.56 30.57 0.26
CA PHE A 126 1.93 30.05 -0.97
C PHE A 126 1.32 31.14 -1.85
#